data_AF-A0A545UR11-F1
#
_entry.id   AF-A0A545UR11-F1
#
_cell.length_a   1.000
_cell.length_b   1.000
_cell.length_c   1.000
_cell.angle_alpha   90.00
_cell.angle_beta   90.00
_cell.angle_gamma   90.00
#
_symmetry.space_group_name_H-M   'P 1'
#
loop_
_entity.id
_entity.type
_entity.pdbx_description
1 polymer ?
#
loop_
_entity_poly.entity_id
_entity_poly.type
_entity_poly.pdbx_seq_one_letter_code
_entity_poly.pdbx_strand_id
1 'polypeptide(L)'
;MAAAEDSNPSAAEEKLRLFTSPPDPVVQLHLDVNALYIILSTQGANDACHWVLYLHISPCLGWVFHITNLGRMSWGYRCDESPDMAWSPTAVAAVKVAADMVPEMHEALRDRLGLDSRPVIKLEDTERFGPLDCRSWLLQALYELDNEGYISVLPGYSIEDVAEEASSLASANRSLLQQNMANISELRKEINSACCAL
;
A
#
# COMPACT_ATOMS: atom_id res chain seq x y z
N MET A 1 3.17 -56.92 29.22
CA MET A 1 2.32 -56.75 28.03
C MET A 1 1.87 -55.30 28.02
N ALA A 2 2.63 -54.42 27.37
CA ALA A 2 2.28 -53.01 27.22
C ALA A 2 2.24 -52.74 25.72
N ALA A 3 1.06 -52.39 25.23
CA ALA A 3 0.82 -52.07 23.82
C ALA A 3 1.41 -50.68 23.54
N ALA A 4 2.21 -50.60 22.47
CA ALA A 4 2.72 -49.36 21.94
C ALA A 4 1.57 -48.55 21.33
N GLU A 5 1.49 -47.27 21.68
CA GLU A 5 0.56 -46.32 21.08
C GLU A 5 0.99 -46.03 19.63
N ASP A 6 0.07 -46.30 18.71
CA ASP A 6 0.16 -45.97 17.28
C ASP A 6 0.22 -44.45 17.09
N SER A 7 1.43 -43.92 16.92
CA SER A 7 1.64 -42.55 16.46
C SER A 7 1.30 -42.47 14.97
N ASN A 8 0.08 -42.05 14.64
CA ASN A 8 -0.42 -41.91 13.27
C ASN A 8 0.41 -40.87 12.48
N PRO A 9 1.24 -41.27 11.50
CA PRO A 9 2.19 -40.39 10.80
C PRO A 9 1.51 -39.31 9.93
N SER A 10 0.22 -39.51 9.61
CA SER A 10 -0.58 -38.58 8.81
C SER A 10 -0.75 -37.20 9.46
N ALA A 11 -0.87 -37.12 10.78
CA ALA A 11 -1.09 -35.85 11.48
C ALA A 11 0.20 -35.02 11.63
N ALA A 12 1.36 -35.70 11.68
CA ALA A 12 2.66 -35.04 11.73
C ALA A 12 3.07 -34.49 10.36
N GLU A 13 2.79 -35.22 9.28
CA GLU A 13 3.02 -34.76 7.90
C GLU A 13 2.08 -33.61 7.49
N GLU A 14 0.82 -33.64 7.93
CA GLU A 14 -0.14 -32.55 7.69
C GLU A 14 0.25 -31.27 8.45
N LYS A 15 0.71 -31.41 9.71
CA LYS A 15 1.33 -30.30 10.46
C LYS A 15 2.57 -29.77 9.74
N LEU A 16 3.46 -30.64 9.26
CA LEU A 16 4.67 -30.22 8.54
C LEU A 16 4.36 -29.42 7.26
N ARG A 17 3.32 -29.81 6.51
CA ARG A 17 2.88 -29.09 5.30
C ARG A 17 2.32 -27.69 5.60
N LEU A 18 1.62 -27.55 6.73
CA LEU A 18 1.22 -26.25 7.28
C LEU A 18 2.45 -25.41 7.70
N PHE A 19 3.53 -26.04 8.17
CA PHE A 19 4.76 -25.37 8.61
C PHE A 19 5.75 -24.99 7.49
N THR A 20 5.68 -25.62 6.31
CA THR A 20 6.58 -25.31 5.17
C THR A 20 6.03 -24.27 4.20
N SER A 21 4.78 -23.85 4.38
CA SER A 21 4.23 -22.75 3.60
C SER A 21 4.84 -21.44 4.12
N PRO A 22 5.42 -20.57 3.26
CA PRO A 22 5.89 -19.28 3.70
C PRO A 22 4.73 -18.53 4.38
N PRO A 23 5.00 -17.73 5.43
CA PRO A 23 3.95 -16.98 6.10
C PRO A 23 3.46 -15.91 5.12
N ASP A 24 2.29 -16.11 4.52
CA ASP A 24 1.58 -15.00 3.91
C ASP A 24 0.59 -14.45 4.94
N PRO A 25 0.98 -13.36 5.62
CA PRO A 25 0.09 -12.25 5.82
C PRO A 25 0.64 -11.10 4.96
N VAL A 26 0.92 -11.36 3.68
CA VAL A 26 0.93 -10.24 2.73
C VAL A 26 -0.52 -9.78 2.71
N VAL A 27 -0.77 -8.58 3.24
CA VAL A 27 -2.07 -7.93 3.08
C VAL A 27 -2.22 -7.70 1.59
N GLN A 28 -2.86 -8.65 0.90
CA GLN A 28 -3.14 -8.51 -0.51
C GLN A 28 -4.24 -7.47 -0.63
N LEU A 29 -3.91 -6.34 -1.25
CA LEU A 29 -4.90 -5.30 -1.52
C LEU A 29 -5.81 -5.77 -2.66
N HIS A 30 -7.10 -5.48 -2.57
CA HIS A 30 -7.99 -5.71 -3.69
C HIS A 30 -8.11 -4.42 -4.51
N LEU A 31 -7.55 -4.43 -5.72
CA LEU A 31 -7.54 -3.29 -6.62
C LEU A 31 -8.35 -3.63 -7.88
N ASP A 32 -9.43 -2.91 -8.09
CA ASP A 32 -10.17 -2.91 -9.36
C ASP A 32 -9.38 -2.20 -10.45
N VAL A 33 -9.48 -2.76 -11.66
CA VAL A 33 -8.94 -2.18 -12.88
C VAL A 33 -9.71 -0.92 -13.25
N ASN A 34 -9.05 0.02 -13.93
CA ASN A 34 -9.59 1.30 -14.34
C ASN A 34 -10.03 2.17 -13.14
N ALA A 35 -9.22 2.17 -12.09
CA ALA A 35 -9.50 2.92 -10.89
C ALA A 35 -8.23 3.60 -10.36
N LEU A 36 -8.45 4.77 -9.73
CA LEU A 36 -7.40 5.56 -9.10
C LEU A 36 -7.44 5.32 -7.59
N TYR A 37 -6.27 5.07 -7.02
CA TYR A 37 -6.09 4.80 -5.60
C TYR A 37 -5.08 5.75 -4.97
N ILE A 38 -5.28 6.05 -3.70
CA ILE A 38 -4.19 6.43 -2.80
C ILE A 38 -3.64 5.16 -2.19
N ILE A 39 -2.34 4.91 -2.33
CA ILE A 39 -1.65 3.80 -1.67
C ILE A 39 -0.69 4.35 -0.64
N LEU A 40 -0.76 3.80 0.57
CA LEU A 40 0.19 4.09 1.64
C LEU A 40 1.11 2.89 1.83
N SER A 41 2.41 3.14 1.83
CA SER A 41 3.43 2.11 2.07
C SER A 41 4.34 2.46 3.23
N THR A 42 4.70 1.49 4.07
CA THR A 42 5.62 1.73 5.19
C THR A 42 7.02 2.06 4.70
N GLN A 43 7.62 3.13 5.24
CA GLN A 43 9.03 3.47 5.01
C GLN A 43 9.83 3.29 6.30
N GLY A 44 10.65 2.23 6.34
CA GLY A 44 11.66 2.05 7.39
C GLY A 44 11.13 2.15 8.83
N ALA A 45 11.95 2.71 9.72
CA ALA A 45 11.77 2.62 11.18
C ALA A 45 10.94 3.74 11.83
N ASN A 46 10.53 4.78 11.09
CA ASN A 46 9.94 5.99 11.68
C ASN A 46 8.40 6.03 11.64
N ASP A 47 7.74 4.90 11.40
CA ASP A 47 6.27 4.78 11.28
C ASP A 47 5.61 5.74 10.25
N ALA A 48 6.40 6.44 9.44
CA ALA A 48 5.91 7.27 8.35
C ALA A 48 5.52 6.39 7.16
N CYS A 49 4.36 6.70 6.56
CA CYS A 49 3.98 6.11 5.28
C CYS A 49 4.45 6.99 4.12
N HIS A 50 4.91 6.36 3.05
CA HIS A 50 4.95 6.97 1.74
C HIS A 50 3.55 7.07 1.17
N TRP A 51 3.23 8.19 0.55
CA TRP A 51 1.95 8.42 -0.11
C TRP A 51 2.15 8.44 -1.62
N VAL A 52 1.39 7.62 -2.33
CA VAL A 52 1.42 7.57 -3.80
C VAL A 52 0.01 7.55 -4.37
N LEU A 53 -0.16 8.17 -5.54
CA LEU A 53 -1.33 7.90 -6.39
C LEU A 53 -1.00 6.73 -7.29
N TYR A 54 -1.92 5.79 -7.40
CA TYR A 54 -1.79 4.63 -8.27
C TYR A 54 -3.01 4.53 -9.17
N LEU A 55 -2.80 4.70 -10.47
CA LEU A 55 -3.81 4.40 -11.48
C LEU A 55 -3.62 2.95 -11.91
N HIS A 56 -4.56 2.07 -11.52
CA HIS A 56 -4.55 0.67 -11.90
C HIS A 56 -5.24 0.52 -13.26
N ILE A 57 -4.47 0.25 -14.32
CA ILE A 57 -4.92 0.36 -15.73
C ILE A 57 -5.28 -1.01 -16.29
N SER A 58 -4.58 -2.06 -15.85
CA SER A 58 -4.86 -3.45 -16.21
C SER A 58 -4.45 -4.37 -15.05
N PRO A 59 -4.84 -5.65 -15.06
CA PRO A 59 -4.47 -6.60 -14.00
C PRO A 59 -2.97 -6.73 -13.71
N CYS A 60 -2.11 -6.33 -14.66
CA CYS A 60 -0.67 -6.46 -14.52
C CYS A 60 0.08 -5.11 -14.64
N LEU A 61 -0.62 -3.99 -14.79
CA LEU A 61 -0.01 -2.69 -15.10
C LEU A 61 -0.77 -1.54 -14.47
N GLY A 62 -0.02 -0.61 -13.89
CA GLY A 62 -0.52 0.71 -13.55
C GLY A 62 0.58 1.77 -13.56
N TRP A 63 0.18 3.01 -13.30
CA TRP A 63 1.10 4.14 -13.15
C TRP A 63 1.09 4.63 -11.70
N VAL A 64 2.28 4.85 -11.17
CA VAL A 64 2.51 5.38 -9.83
C VAL A 64 3.01 6.81 -9.95
N PHE A 65 2.30 7.72 -9.30
CA PHE A 65 2.65 9.14 -9.22
C PHE A 65 2.99 9.49 -7.78
N HIS A 66 4.20 10.00 -7.56
CA HIS A 66 4.61 10.45 -6.24
C HIS A 66 5.75 11.46 -6.30
N ILE A 67 6.07 12.03 -5.14
CA ILE A 67 7.31 12.78 -4.95
C ILE A 67 8.16 12.11 -3.89
N THR A 68 9.49 12.14 -4.07
CA THR A 68 10.43 11.60 -3.10
C THR A 68 11.48 12.63 -2.75
N ASN A 69 11.95 12.58 -1.51
CA ASN A 69 13.11 13.32 -1.05
C ASN A 69 14.17 12.31 -0.60
N LEU A 70 14.89 11.71 -1.57
CA LEU A 70 15.90 10.67 -1.35
C LEU A 70 17.18 11.23 -0.70
N GLY A 71 17.05 11.98 0.39
CA GLY A 71 18.14 12.68 1.06
C GLY A 71 18.80 13.77 0.20
N ARG A 72 18.12 14.24 -0.85
CA ARG A 72 18.58 15.35 -1.70
C ARG A 72 18.04 16.65 -1.12
N MET A 73 18.68 17.77 -1.38
CA MET A 73 18.22 19.08 -0.89
C MET A 73 16.91 19.56 -1.54
N SER A 74 16.24 18.72 -2.36
CA SER A 74 15.01 19.05 -3.07
C SER A 74 14.13 17.82 -3.31
N TRP A 75 12.80 18.01 -3.28
CA TRP A 75 11.81 17.02 -3.69
C TRP A 75 11.86 16.77 -5.20
N GLY A 76 11.67 15.51 -5.61
CA GLY A 76 11.61 15.11 -7.01
C GLY A 76 10.36 14.32 -7.32
N TYR A 77 9.66 14.70 -8.39
CA TYR A 77 8.50 13.99 -8.92
C TYR A 77 8.90 12.75 -9.73
N ARG A 78 8.05 11.74 -9.65
CA ARG A 78 8.15 10.49 -10.40
C ARG A 78 6.78 10.07 -10.91
N CYS A 79 6.76 9.66 -12.17
CA CYS A 79 5.71 8.89 -12.80
C CYS A 79 6.33 7.58 -13.29
N ASP A 80 6.18 6.50 -12.53
CA ASP A 80 6.79 5.21 -12.84
C ASP A 80 5.69 4.20 -13.25
N GLU A 81 5.98 3.37 -14.25
CA GLU A 81 5.20 2.15 -14.49
C GLU A 81 5.45 1.16 -13.36
N SER A 82 4.38 0.58 -12.83
CA SER A 82 4.47 -0.42 -11.77
C SER A 82 3.67 -1.65 -12.17
N PRO A 83 4.18 -2.86 -11.87
CA PRO A 83 3.34 -4.04 -11.80
C PRO A 83 2.24 -3.84 -10.73
N ASP A 84 1.31 -4.77 -10.66
CA ASP A 84 0.17 -4.74 -9.74
C ASP A 84 0.60 -4.46 -8.29
N MET A 85 0.23 -3.28 -7.78
CA MET A 85 0.55 -2.85 -6.43
C MET A 85 -0.22 -3.61 -5.34
N ALA A 86 -1.20 -4.45 -5.71
CA ALA A 86 -1.86 -5.36 -4.80
C ALA A 86 -0.89 -6.30 -4.06
N TRP A 87 0.26 -6.57 -4.69
CA TRP A 87 1.30 -7.48 -4.20
C TRP A 87 2.48 -6.77 -3.54
N SER A 88 2.39 -5.45 -3.36
CA SER A 88 3.46 -4.69 -2.73
C SER A 88 3.64 -5.11 -1.26
N PRO A 89 4.82 -5.63 -0.85
CA PRO A 89 5.03 -6.13 0.51
C PRO A 89 5.05 -5.01 1.56
N THR A 90 5.15 -3.75 1.13
CA THR A 90 5.17 -2.59 2.01
C THR A 90 3.87 -1.82 2.00
N ALA A 91 2.93 -2.14 1.10
CA ALA A 91 1.64 -1.46 1.06
C ALA A 91 0.77 -1.89 2.25
N VAL A 92 0.25 -0.90 2.96
CA VAL A 92 -0.54 -1.11 4.17
C VAL A 92 -1.95 -0.51 4.06
N ALA A 93 -2.22 0.31 3.06
CA ALA A 93 -3.57 0.77 2.75
C ALA A 93 -3.71 1.11 1.27
N ALA A 94 -4.92 0.93 0.77
CA ALA A 94 -5.38 1.47 -0.50
C ALA A 94 -6.77 2.07 -0.31
N VAL A 95 -6.94 3.34 -0.67
CA VAL A 95 -8.23 4.03 -0.69
C VAL A 95 -8.56 4.36 -2.14
N LYS A 96 -9.69 3.85 -2.63
CA LYS A 96 -10.16 4.12 -3.98
C LYS A 96 -10.78 5.51 -4.03
N VAL A 97 -10.25 6.37 -4.91
CA VAL A 97 -10.71 7.77 -5.06
C VAL A 97 -11.49 8.01 -6.35
N ALA A 98 -11.30 7.16 -7.37
CA ALA A 98 -12.11 7.14 -8.58
C ALA A 98 -12.22 5.72 -9.11
N ALA A 99 -13.37 5.39 -9.71
CA ALA A 99 -13.67 4.07 -10.27
C ALA A 99 -14.20 4.21 -11.71
N ASP A 100 -14.25 3.08 -12.42
CA ASP A 100 -14.86 2.96 -13.75
C ASP A 100 -14.33 3.98 -14.77
N MET A 101 -13.03 4.29 -14.68
CA MET A 101 -12.38 5.25 -15.57
C MET A 101 -12.33 4.68 -16.99
N VAL A 102 -12.76 5.46 -17.98
CA VAL A 102 -12.60 5.03 -19.37
C VAL A 102 -11.12 5.14 -19.77
N PRO A 103 -10.59 4.27 -20.66
CA PRO A 103 -9.18 4.27 -21.02
C PRO A 103 -8.63 5.62 -21.50
N GLU A 104 -9.46 6.42 -22.17
CA GLU A 104 -9.12 7.77 -22.63
C GLU A 104 -8.81 8.73 -21.47
N MET A 105 -9.42 8.51 -20.30
CA MET A 105 -9.14 9.31 -19.10
C MET A 105 -7.78 8.98 -18.49
N HIS A 106 -7.22 7.79 -18.74
CA HIS A 106 -5.95 7.39 -18.14
C HIS A 106 -4.81 8.32 -18.56
N GLU A 107 -4.66 8.53 -19.87
CA GLU A 107 -3.63 9.45 -20.40
C GLU A 107 -3.94 10.89 -20.01
N ALA A 108 -5.22 11.30 -20.02
CA ALA A 108 -5.59 12.65 -19.59
C ALA A 108 -5.21 12.93 -18.12
N LEU A 109 -5.42 11.96 -17.22
CA LEU A 109 -4.98 12.01 -15.82
C LEU A 109 -3.46 12.07 -15.72
N ARG A 110 -2.78 11.21 -16.47
CA ARG A 110 -1.32 11.13 -16.49
C ARG A 110 -0.70 12.44 -16.94
N ASP A 111 -1.21 13.02 -18.03
CA ASP A 111 -0.79 14.33 -18.54
C ASP A 111 -1.05 15.43 -17.50
N ARG A 112 -2.20 15.37 -16.83
CA ARG A 112 -2.58 16.38 -15.83
C ARG A 112 -1.74 16.30 -14.56
N LEU A 113 -1.30 15.13 -14.14
CA LEU A 113 -0.41 14.96 -13.00
C LEU A 113 1.04 15.31 -13.37
N GLY A 114 1.45 14.90 -14.57
CA GLY A 114 2.74 15.16 -15.17
C GLY A 114 3.41 13.90 -15.69
N LEU A 115 4.25 14.08 -16.70
CA LEU A 115 5.01 13.00 -17.34
C LEU A 115 6.45 12.97 -16.84
N ASP A 116 7.02 11.77 -16.79
CA ASP A 116 8.41 11.53 -16.41
C ASP A 116 8.77 12.18 -15.05
N SER A 117 9.70 13.13 -15.04
CA SER A 117 10.12 13.89 -13.86
C SER A 117 9.65 15.35 -13.89
N ARG A 118 8.56 15.63 -14.63
CA ARG A 118 8.00 16.98 -14.81
C ARG A 118 6.56 17.02 -14.29
N PRO A 119 6.34 17.43 -13.04
CA PRO A 119 5.00 17.52 -12.50
C PRO A 119 4.30 18.78 -13.05
N VAL A 120 3.01 18.68 -13.31
CA VAL A 120 2.16 19.86 -13.57
C VAL A 120 1.78 20.52 -12.24
N ILE A 121 1.48 19.71 -11.22
CA ILE A 121 1.29 20.14 -9.84
C ILE A 121 2.63 20.63 -9.30
N LYS A 122 2.67 21.87 -8.79
CA LYS A 122 3.93 22.46 -8.33
C LYS A 122 4.48 21.72 -7.10
N LEU A 123 5.81 21.68 -7.02
CA LEU A 123 6.56 21.17 -5.88
C LEU A 123 6.87 22.33 -4.92
N GLU A 124 5.84 22.86 -4.26
CA GLU A 124 5.96 23.95 -3.29
C GLU A 124 5.02 23.77 -2.10
N ASP A 125 5.31 24.47 -1.00
CA ASP A 125 4.41 24.56 0.15
C ASP A 125 3.08 25.19 -0.29
N THR A 126 1.98 24.76 0.31
CA THR A 126 0.65 25.31 0.01
C THR A 126 -0.03 25.82 1.28
N GLU A 127 -0.86 26.84 1.13
CA GLU A 127 -1.63 27.38 2.27
C GLU A 127 -2.60 26.33 2.84
N ARG A 128 -3.17 25.46 1.99
CA ARG A 128 -4.16 24.46 2.38
C ARG A 128 -3.55 23.21 3.00
N PHE A 129 -2.50 22.66 2.39
CA PHE A 129 -1.94 21.36 2.80
C PHE A 129 -0.59 21.46 3.51
N GLY A 130 -0.05 22.68 3.67
CA GLY A 130 1.12 22.96 4.48
C GLY A 130 2.46 22.71 3.75
N PRO A 131 3.54 22.46 4.51
CA PRO A 131 4.87 22.22 3.96
C PRO A 131 4.92 21.03 3.01
N LEU A 132 5.72 21.15 1.94
CA LEU A 132 5.83 20.15 0.90
C LEU A 132 6.41 18.82 1.41
N ASP A 133 5.64 17.78 1.22
CA ASP A 133 5.98 16.37 1.39
C ASP A 133 5.13 15.48 0.47
N CYS A 134 5.40 14.17 0.47
CA CYS A 134 4.66 13.23 -0.38
C CYS A 134 3.14 13.25 -0.12
N ARG A 135 2.71 13.53 1.11
CA ARG A 135 1.29 13.60 1.48
C ARG A 135 0.67 14.90 0.96
N SER A 136 1.19 16.06 1.35
CA SER A 136 0.68 17.37 0.96
C SER A 136 0.65 17.56 -0.57
N TRP A 137 1.68 17.09 -1.29
CA TRP A 137 1.65 17.10 -2.76
C TRP A 137 0.53 16.23 -3.33
N LEU A 138 0.32 15.03 -2.79
CA LEU A 138 -0.76 14.14 -3.22
C LEU A 138 -2.13 14.76 -2.94
N LEU A 139 -2.33 15.38 -1.78
CA LEU A 139 -3.58 16.04 -1.44
C LEU A 139 -3.83 17.26 -2.35
N GLN A 140 -2.80 18.02 -2.67
CA GLN A 140 -2.90 19.09 -3.66
C GLN A 140 -3.27 18.55 -5.05
N ALA A 141 -2.67 17.44 -5.47
CA ALA A 141 -3.00 16.79 -6.73
C ALA A 141 -4.46 16.34 -6.78
N LEU A 142 -4.96 15.67 -5.74
CA LEU A 142 -6.37 15.25 -5.66
C LEU A 142 -7.33 16.45 -5.67
N TYR A 143 -7.00 17.51 -4.95
CA TYR A 143 -7.82 18.72 -4.92
C TYR A 143 -7.93 19.36 -6.31
N GLU A 144 -6.82 19.46 -7.05
CA GLU A 144 -6.85 20.00 -8.41
C GLU A 144 -7.61 19.09 -9.37
N LEU A 145 -7.42 17.77 -9.30
CA LEU A 145 -8.16 16.80 -10.11
C LEU A 145 -9.68 16.84 -9.86
N ASP A 146 -10.10 16.99 -8.60
CA ASP A 146 -11.50 17.09 -8.21
C ASP A 146 -12.13 18.40 -8.73
N ASN A 147 -11.47 19.54 -8.52
CA ASN A 147 -11.96 20.83 -9.00
C ASN A 147 -12.05 20.92 -10.54
N GLU A 148 -11.18 20.22 -11.24
CA GLU A 148 -11.15 20.19 -12.70
C GLU A 148 -12.06 19.10 -13.29
N GLY A 149 -12.66 18.26 -12.45
CA GLY A 149 -13.60 17.23 -12.85
C GLY A 149 -12.97 15.96 -13.44
N TYR A 150 -11.68 15.72 -13.19
CA TYR A 150 -11.03 14.44 -13.53
C TYR A 150 -11.48 13.32 -12.59
N ILE A 151 -11.73 13.66 -11.34
CA ILE A 151 -12.29 12.78 -10.31
C ILE A 151 -13.46 13.50 -9.62
N SER A 152 -14.22 12.76 -8.81
CA SER A 152 -15.22 13.34 -7.93
C SER A 152 -15.11 12.68 -6.56
N VAL A 153 -14.66 13.44 -5.58
CA VAL A 153 -14.83 13.06 -4.17
C VAL A 153 -16.32 13.08 -3.85
N LEU A 154 -16.79 12.10 -3.06
CA LEU A 154 -18.21 11.94 -2.76
C LEU A 154 -18.83 13.26 -2.23
N PRO A 155 -20.10 13.57 -2.56
CA PRO A 155 -20.76 14.77 -2.04
C PRO A 155 -20.72 14.82 -0.51
N GLY A 156 -20.15 15.90 0.03
CA GLY A 156 -19.99 16.09 1.48
C GLY A 156 -18.70 15.50 2.07
N TYR A 157 -17.85 14.88 1.26
CA TYR A 157 -16.47 14.53 1.61
C TYR A 157 -15.49 15.57 1.08
N SER A 158 -14.48 15.86 1.88
CA SER A 158 -13.32 16.68 1.53
C SER A 158 -12.09 15.81 1.23
N ILE A 159 -11.08 16.43 0.64
CA ILE A 159 -9.77 15.79 0.40
C ILE A 159 -9.11 15.41 1.73
N GLU A 160 -9.34 16.21 2.77
CA GLU A 160 -8.89 15.96 4.13
C GLU A 160 -9.54 14.70 4.73
N ASP A 161 -10.84 14.47 4.48
CA ASP A 161 -11.53 13.25 4.92
C ASP A 161 -10.95 11.99 4.26
N VAL A 162 -10.65 12.06 2.96
CA VAL A 162 -9.96 10.97 2.24
C VAL A 162 -8.58 10.70 2.83
N ALA A 163 -7.86 11.75 3.23
CA ALA A 163 -6.56 11.62 3.90
C ALA A 163 -6.67 10.98 5.29
N GLU A 164 -7.71 11.32 6.05
CA GLU A 164 -7.98 10.72 7.35
C GLU A 164 -8.33 9.23 7.21
N GLU A 165 -9.17 8.88 6.23
CA GLU A 165 -9.51 7.50 5.90
C GLU A 165 -8.26 6.67 5.57
N ALA A 166 -7.42 7.17 4.66
CA ALA A 166 -6.19 6.48 4.26
C ALA A 166 -5.24 6.29 5.44
N SER A 167 -5.08 7.32 6.28
CA SER A 167 -4.21 7.27 7.48
C SER A 167 -4.73 6.31 8.53
N SER A 168 -6.05 6.28 8.73
CA SER A 168 -6.72 5.38 9.68
C SER A 168 -6.58 3.94 9.25
N LEU A 169 -6.83 3.65 7.96
CA LEU A 169 -6.68 2.32 7.38
C LEU A 169 -5.23 1.83 7.48
N ALA A 170 -4.25 2.68 7.14
CA ALA A 170 -2.83 2.33 7.25
C ALA A 170 -2.41 2.06 8.69
N SER A 171 -2.91 2.83 9.65
CA SER A 171 -2.61 2.63 11.06
C SER A 171 -3.19 1.31 11.58
N ALA A 172 -4.45 1.02 11.28
CA ALA A 172 -5.08 -0.25 11.66
C ALA A 172 -4.35 -1.46 11.06
N ASN A 173 -4.04 -1.43 9.77
CA ASN A 173 -3.38 -2.53 9.08
C ASN A 173 -1.93 -2.74 9.55
N ARG A 174 -1.20 -1.66 9.89
CA ARG A 174 0.14 -1.78 10.49
C ARG A 174 0.10 -2.43 11.87
N SER A 175 -0.84 -2.03 12.73
CA SER A 175 -1.00 -2.67 14.04
C SER A 175 -1.28 -4.16 13.89
N LEU A 176 -2.11 -4.55 12.93
CA LEU A 176 -2.39 -5.96 12.63
C LEU A 176 -1.14 -6.71 12.13
N LEU A 177 -0.37 -6.11 11.22
CA LEU A 177 0.87 -6.69 10.70
C LEU A 177 1.91 -6.90 11.81
N GLN A 178 2.08 -5.92 12.70
CA GLN A 178 3.00 -6.02 13.83
C GLN A 178 2.60 -7.13 14.80
N GLN A 179 1.30 -7.24 15.12
CA GLN A 179 0.77 -8.34 15.95
C GLN A 179 1.02 -9.71 15.32
N ASN A 180 0.74 -9.85 14.01
CA ASN A 180 0.98 -11.10 13.28
C ASN A 180 2.47 -11.47 13.26
N MET A 181 3.36 -10.51 13.03
CA MET A 181 4.81 -10.73 13.06
C MET A 181 5.30 -11.16 14.44
N ALA A 182 4.79 -10.54 15.51
CA ALA A 182 5.12 -10.91 16.89
C ALA A 182 4.69 -12.36 17.19
N ASN A 183 3.44 -12.71 16.86
CA ASN A 183 2.90 -14.06 17.04
C ASN A 183 3.73 -15.11 16.27
N ILE A 184 4.08 -14.84 15.00
CA ILE A 184 4.92 -15.74 14.20
C ILE A 184 6.31 -15.89 14.84
N SER A 185 6.88 -14.82 15.39
CA SER A 185 8.19 -14.86 16.03
C SER A 185 8.19 -15.72 17.31
N GLU A 186 7.09 -15.68 18.08
CA GLU A 186 6.91 -16.50 19.27
C GLU A 186 6.76 -17.97 18.90
N LEU A 187 5.90 -18.27 17.93
CA LEU A 187 5.73 -19.63 17.40
C LEU A 187 7.05 -20.22 16.89
N ARG A 188 7.87 -19.43 16.18
CA ARG A 188 9.20 -19.87 15.73
C ARG A 188 10.14 -20.20 16.90
N LYS A 189 10.09 -19.43 18.00
CA LYS A 189 10.90 -19.72 19.19
C LYS A 189 10.47 -21.02 19.86
N GLU A 190 9.17 -21.25 19.98
CA GLU A 190 8.61 -22.49 20.56
C GLU A 190 9.05 -23.72 19.76
N ILE A 191 8.93 -23.67 18.42
CA ILE A 191 9.34 -24.76 17.53
C ILE A 191 10.84 -25.04 17.67
N ASN A 192 11.69 -24.00 17.62
CA ASN A 192 13.12 -24.17 17.75
C ASN A 192 13.50 -24.78 19.12
N SER A 193 12.82 -24.38 20.18
CA SER A 193 13.02 -24.95 21.52
C SER A 193 12.62 -26.43 21.59
N ALA A 194 11.53 -26.83 20.90
CA ALA A 194 11.08 -28.22 20.86
C ALA A 194 12.03 -29.11 20.03
N CYS A 195 12.56 -28.60 18.92
CA CYS A 195 13.51 -29.33 18.07
C CYS A 195 14.90 -29.50 18.69
N CYS A 196 15.35 -28.57 19.55
CA CYS A 196 16.63 -28.69 20.27
C CYS A 196 16.59 -29.63 21.49
N ALA A 197 15.42 -30.13 21.87
CA ALA A 197 15.23 -31.03 23.01
C ALA A 197 15.19 -32.53 22.62
N LEU A 198 15.36 -32.85 21.32
CA LEU A 198 15.46 -34.19 20.74
C LEU A 198 16.89 -34.49 20.30
#